data_AF-B0L975-F1
#
_entry.id   AF-B0L975-F1
#
_cell.length_a   1.000
_cell.length_b   1.000
_cell.length_c   1.000
_cell.angle_alpha   90.00
_cell.angle_beta   90.00
_cell.angle_gamma   90.00
#
_symmetry.space_group_name_H-M   'P 1'
#
loop_
_entity.id
_entity.type
_entity.pdbx_description
1 polymer ?
#
loop_
_entity_poly.entity_id
_entity_poly.type
_entity_poly.pdbx_seq_one_letter_code
_entity_poly.pdbx_strand_id
1 'polypeptide(L)'
;WKDDIKIEADAVTKYVGGEIAPHGGAHSGGNWGAFDIQKEVIDLCPTKCMKYEGGKLSIDNTECARCMHCINIMPSALHIGDGRGASMLVGAKAPILDGAQMGSLLVPFINVGRPYDEIEDVVDNIADWWMEKEKNRERLGELIKRQGFQTLLEVTGIEAVPEHVKEPWTNSYIFWKEEGVPSGWDRAPREFRELHLR
;
A
#
# COMPACT_ATOMS: atom_id res chain seq x y z
N TRP A 1 9.92 -4.68 -3.64
CA TRP A 1 10.19 -5.79 -4.59
C TRP A 1 8.91 -6.57 -4.78
N LYS A 2 8.77 -7.33 -5.88
CA LYS A 2 7.54 -8.06 -6.23
C LYS A 2 7.68 -9.58 -6.22
N ASP A 3 8.92 -10.06 -6.14
CA ASP A 3 9.31 -11.46 -6.08
C ASP A 3 9.64 -11.90 -4.64
N ASP A 4 10.24 -13.08 -4.50
CA ASP A 4 10.44 -13.74 -3.22
C ASP A 4 11.56 -13.09 -2.38
N ILE A 5 11.38 -13.10 -1.06
CA ILE A 5 12.48 -12.85 -0.13
C ILE A 5 13.52 -13.97 -0.28
N LYS A 6 14.79 -13.58 -0.42
CA LYS A 6 15.92 -14.51 -0.47
C LYS A 6 16.31 -14.94 0.94
N ILE A 7 16.50 -16.24 1.14
CA ILE A 7 16.81 -16.85 2.44
C ILE A 7 18.16 -17.57 2.37
N GLU A 8 19.12 -17.10 3.15
CA GLU A 8 20.41 -17.76 3.36
C GLU A 8 20.33 -18.69 4.57
N ALA A 9 20.08 -19.99 4.32
CA ALA A 9 19.80 -20.97 5.36
C ALA A 9 20.91 -21.10 6.42
N ASP A 10 22.17 -20.99 6.01
CA ASP A 10 23.31 -21.05 6.92
C ASP A 10 23.32 -19.86 7.88
N ALA A 11 22.98 -18.66 7.39
CA ALA A 11 22.88 -17.47 8.22
C ALA A 11 21.70 -17.57 9.20
N VAL A 12 20.55 -18.13 8.78
CA VAL A 12 19.43 -18.42 9.69
C VAL A 12 19.90 -19.31 10.85
N THR A 13 20.64 -20.37 10.55
CA THR A 13 21.18 -21.29 11.56
C THR A 13 22.11 -20.57 12.54
N LYS A 14 22.96 -19.66 12.05
CA LYS A 14 23.86 -18.85 12.89
C LYS A 14 23.12 -17.86 13.79
N TYR A 15 21.99 -17.28 13.34
CA TYR A 15 21.12 -16.48 14.21
C TYR A 15 20.54 -17.33 15.34
N VAL A 16 19.95 -18.48 15.01
CA VAL A 16 19.35 -19.39 16.00
C VAL A 16 20.40 -19.95 16.97
N GLY A 17 21.63 -20.18 16.50
CA GLY A 17 22.77 -20.59 17.32
C GLY A 17 23.39 -19.47 18.17
N GLY A 18 22.95 -18.21 18.00
CA GLY A 18 23.48 -17.05 18.74
C GLY A 18 24.84 -16.55 18.26
N GLU A 19 25.35 -17.03 17.12
CA GLU A 19 26.60 -16.55 16.52
C GLU A 19 26.44 -15.14 15.91
N ILE A 20 25.24 -14.81 15.46
CA ILE A 20 24.91 -13.50 14.88
C ILE A 20 23.85 -12.83 15.76
N ALA A 21 24.15 -11.60 16.20
CA ALA A 21 23.21 -10.81 16.97
C ALA A 21 22.00 -10.37 16.11
N PRO A 22 20.76 -10.50 16.59
CA PRO A 22 19.58 -10.02 15.87
C PRO A 22 19.60 -8.50 15.73
N HIS A 23 18.92 -8.01 14.70
CA HIS A 23 18.77 -6.60 14.39
C HIS A 23 20.10 -5.83 14.30
N GLY A 24 21.16 -6.50 13.82
CA GLY A 24 22.51 -5.94 13.74
C GLY A 24 23.10 -5.52 15.10
N GLY A 25 22.61 -6.09 16.20
CA GLY A 25 23.05 -5.74 17.55
C GLY A 25 22.46 -4.44 18.11
N ALA A 26 21.40 -3.89 17.49
CA ALA A 26 20.75 -2.65 17.91
C ALA A 26 20.27 -2.66 19.38
N HIS A 27 20.02 -3.84 19.95
CA HIS A 27 19.52 -4.02 21.31
C HIS A 27 20.56 -4.57 22.29
N SER A 28 21.84 -4.55 21.91
CA SER A 28 22.97 -5.09 22.71
C SER A 28 23.20 -4.40 24.06
N GLY A 29 22.64 -3.19 24.25
CA GLY A 29 22.71 -2.47 25.54
C GLY A 29 21.70 -2.94 26.60
N GLY A 30 20.79 -3.86 26.27
CA GLY A 30 19.80 -4.42 27.21
C GLY A 30 19.97 -5.93 27.40
N ASN A 31 19.27 -6.48 28.40
CA ASN A 31 19.20 -7.93 28.62
C ASN A 31 17.83 -8.47 28.18
N TRP A 32 17.76 -8.94 26.94
CA TRP A 32 16.52 -9.45 26.31
C TRP A 32 16.47 -10.99 26.24
N GLY A 33 17.53 -11.66 26.72
CA GLY A 33 17.71 -13.11 26.55
C GLY A 33 18.40 -13.47 25.23
N ALA A 34 18.52 -14.77 24.98
CA ALA A 34 18.99 -15.30 23.70
C ALA A 34 17.92 -15.13 22.61
N PHE A 35 18.37 -14.97 21.37
CA PHE A 35 17.48 -14.82 20.22
C PHE A 35 16.51 -16.00 20.11
N ASP A 36 15.22 -15.70 20.00
CA ASP A 36 14.15 -16.67 19.81
C ASP A 36 13.44 -16.37 18.47
N ILE A 37 13.79 -17.11 17.42
CA ILE A 37 13.24 -16.90 16.07
C ILE A 37 11.71 -16.99 16.05
N GLN A 38 11.12 -17.84 16.90
CA GLN A 38 9.66 -17.97 16.99
C GLN A 38 9.07 -16.67 17.52
N LYS A 39 9.56 -16.17 18.66
CA LYS A 39 9.00 -14.97 19.31
C LYS A 39 9.34 -13.67 18.63
N GLU A 40 10.54 -13.55 18.06
CA GLU A 40 11.05 -12.28 17.55
C GLU A 40 10.83 -12.10 16.04
N VAL A 41 10.56 -13.19 15.31
CA VAL A 41 10.33 -13.13 13.85
C VAL A 41 8.97 -13.71 13.47
N ILE A 42 8.72 -14.99 13.77
CA ILE A 42 7.53 -15.70 13.28
C ILE A 42 6.24 -15.13 13.89
N ASP A 43 6.20 -15.03 15.22
CA ASP A 43 5.05 -14.54 15.98
C ASP A 43 4.82 -13.03 15.79
N LEU A 44 5.80 -12.30 15.25
CA LEU A 44 5.68 -10.86 14.96
C LEU A 44 5.44 -10.55 13.49
N CYS A 45 5.47 -11.56 12.59
CA CYS A 45 5.04 -11.36 11.21
C CYS A 45 3.57 -10.91 11.18
N PRO A 46 3.25 -9.75 10.57
CA PRO A 46 1.89 -9.20 10.62
C PRO A 46 0.87 -10.07 9.88
N THR A 47 1.28 -10.76 8.81
CA THR A 47 0.41 -11.64 8.01
C THR A 47 0.51 -13.11 8.38
N LYS A 48 1.37 -13.47 9.36
CA LYS A 48 1.60 -14.86 9.78
C LYS A 48 2.01 -15.80 8.63
N CYS A 49 2.66 -15.26 7.60
CA CYS A 49 3.10 -16.01 6.42
C CYS A 49 4.44 -16.75 6.60
N MET A 50 5.06 -16.71 7.78
CA MET A 50 6.36 -17.30 8.04
C MET A 50 6.23 -18.57 8.88
N LYS A 51 7.13 -19.53 8.64
CA LYS A 51 7.15 -20.81 9.35
C LYS A 51 8.58 -21.29 9.57
N TYR A 52 8.88 -21.76 10.77
CA TYR A 52 10.16 -22.36 11.13
C TYR A 52 9.96 -23.77 11.67
N GLU A 53 10.37 -24.79 10.92
CA GLU A 53 10.21 -26.20 11.30
C GLU A 53 11.45 -27.01 10.90
N GLY A 54 11.87 -27.92 11.77
CA GLY A 54 13.00 -28.81 11.50
C GLY A 54 14.31 -28.08 11.19
N GLY A 55 14.51 -26.88 11.74
CA GLY A 55 15.69 -26.04 11.47
C GLY A 55 15.59 -25.18 10.20
N LYS A 56 14.50 -25.28 9.44
CA LYS A 56 14.32 -24.58 8.16
C LYS A 56 13.30 -23.46 8.29
N LEU A 57 13.67 -22.26 7.83
CA LEU A 57 12.78 -21.12 7.66
C LEU A 57 12.14 -21.16 6.26
N SER A 58 10.83 -20.96 6.20
CA SER A 58 10.06 -20.76 4.97
C SER A 58 9.15 -19.55 5.09
N ILE A 59 8.93 -18.86 3.98
CA ILE A 59 8.06 -17.68 3.88
C ILE A 59 7.10 -17.91 2.72
N ASP A 60 5.81 -17.76 2.98
CA ASP A 60 4.81 -17.65 1.93
C ASP A 60 4.81 -16.21 1.38
N ASN A 61 5.52 -15.99 0.28
CA ASN A 61 5.71 -14.66 -0.28
C ASN A 61 4.43 -14.06 -0.88
N THR A 62 3.42 -14.87 -1.23
CA THR A 62 2.14 -14.35 -1.74
C THR A 62 1.38 -13.61 -0.65
N GLU A 63 1.47 -14.10 0.59
CA GLU A 63 0.85 -13.50 1.78
C GLU A 63 1.79 -12.48 2.48
N CYS A 64 2.96 -12.18 1.90
CA CYS A 64 3.91 -11.24 2.48
C CYS A 64 3.57 -9.78 2.12
N ALA A 65 3.22 -8.99 3.13
CA ALA A 65 3.01 -7.54 2.98
C ALA A 65 4.30 -6.71 2.87
N ARG A 66 5.48 -7.34 2.84
CA ARG A 66 6.80 -6.70 2.68
C ARG A 66 7.08 -5.59 3.72
N CYS A 67 6.67 -5.82 4.97
CA CYS A 67 6.79 -4.86 6.08
C CYS A 67 8.22 -4.62 6.62
N MET A 68 9.23 -5.28 6.05
CA MET A 68 10.64 -5.26 6.45
C MET A 68 10.99 -5.92 7.80
N HIS A 69 10.05 -6.24 8.69
CA HIS A 69 10.34 -6.75 10.04
C HIS A 69 11.37 -7.89 10.05
N CYS A 70 11.13 -8.98 9.32
CA CYS A 70 12.03 -10.13 9.32
C CYS A 70 13.42 -9.81 8.75
N ILE A 71 13.50 -9.01 7.69
CA ILE A 71 14.76 -8.54 7.11
C ILE A 71 15.51 -7.64 8.10
N ASN A 72 14.81 -6.76 8.82
CA ASN A 72 15.41 -5.90 9.82
C ASN A 72 16.01 -6.70 10.98
N ILE A 73 15.34 -7.78 11.40
CA ILE A 73 15.82 -8.65 12.49
C ILE A 73 16.97 -9.55 12.03
N MET A 74 16.91 -10.10 10.81
CA MET A 74 17.94 -11.02 10.29
C MET A 74 18.57 -10.53 8.97
N PRO A 75 19.22 -9.35 8.94
CA PRO A 75 19.68 -8.72 7.70
C PRO A 75 20.78 -9.50 6.97
N SER A 76 21.52 -10.36 7.67
CA SER A 76 22.52 -11.25 7.07
C SER A 76 21.94 -12.55 6.52
N ALA A 77 20.66 -12.85 6.80
CA ALA A 77 20.01 -14.09 6.38
C ALA A 77 18.84 -13.86 5.42
N LEU A 78 18.15 -12.73 5.52
CA LEU A 78 16.99 -12.40 4.71
C LEU A 78 17.28 -11.15 3.87
N HIS A 79 17.09 -11.28 2.57
CA HIS A 79 17.35 -10.19 1.63
C HIS A 79 16.13 -9.89 0.77
N ILE A 80 16.04 -8.64 0.31
CA ILE A 80 15.01 -8.21 -0.65
C ILE A 80 15.08 -9.03 -1.93
N GLY A 81 13.93 -9.21 -2.59
CA GLY A 81 13.88 -9.77 -3.94
C GLY A 81 14.55 -8.90 -5.00
N ASP A 82 14.76 -9.47 -6.18
CA ASP A 82 15.42 -8.84 -7.31
C ASP A 82 14.46 -8.15 -8.29
N GLY A 83 13.17 -8.47 -8.25
CA GLY A 83 12.07 -7.74 -8.89
C GLY A 83 11.79 -6.41 -8.20
N ARG A 84 12.71 -5.45 -8.34
CA ARG A 84 12.72 -4.17 -7.62
C ARG A 84 11.90 -3.07 -8.33
N GLY A 85 11.41 -2.14 -7.53
CA GLY A 85 10.56 -1.02 -7.92
C GLY A 85 10.17 -0.22 -6.67
N ALA A 86 9.20 0.67 -6.81
CA ALA A 86 8.68 1.49 -5.71
C ALA A 86 7.15 1.50 -5.69
N SER A 87 6.58 2.02 -4.59
CA SER A 87 5.17 2.39 -4.52
C SER A 87 5.08 3.92 -4.48
N MET A 88 4.04 4.49 -5.07
CA MET A 88 3.79 5.94 -5.00
C MET A 88 2.62 6.20 -4.05
N LEU A 89 2.86 7.03 -3.04
CA LEU A 89 1.84 7.46 -2.07
C LEU A 89 1.71 8.98 -2.13
N VAL A 90 0.48 9.49 -2.10
CA VAL A 90 0.18 10.91 -2.35
C VAL A 90 -0.68 11.55 -1.26
N GLY A 91 -0.66 12.88 -1.20
CA GLY A 91 -1.56 13.66 -0.34
C GLY A 91 -1.09 13.89 1.09
N ALA A 92 0.15 13.53 1.44
CA ALA A 92 0.69 13.79 2.77
C ALA A 92 0.79 15.31 3.06
N LYS A 93 0.33 15.73 4.25
CA LYS A 93 0.41 17.13 4.70
C LYS A 93 0.34 17.26 6.22
N ALA A 94 0.88 18.38 6.70
CA ALA A 94 0.69 18.86 8.07
C ALA A 94 -0.77 19.29 8.34
N PRO A 95 -1.17 19.55 9.60
CA PRO A 95 -2.57 19.74 9.97
C PRO A 95 -3.36 20.83 9.21
N ILE A 96 -2.77 21.99 8.93
CA ILE A 96 -3.52 23.12 8.33
C ILE A 96 -3.88 22.83 6.87
N LEU A 97 -5.11 22.98 6.39
CA LEU A 97 -6.33 23.38 7.11
C LEU A 97 -7.15 22.16 7.58
N ASP A 98 -7.39 21.18 6.69
CA ASP A 98 -8.36 20.10 6.90
C ASP A 98 -7.79 18.83 7.56
N GLY A 99 -6.87 19.01 8.50
CA GLY A 99 -6.24 17.93 9.26
C GLY A 99 -4.98 17.37 8.60
N ALA A 100 -4.22 16.61 9.40
CA ALA A 100 -2.99 15.98 8.96
C ALA A 100 -3.30 14.74 8.12
N GLN A 101 -2.46 14.49 7.11
CA GLN A 101 -2.58 13.33 6.23
C GLN A 101 -1.21 12.69 6.06
N MET A 102 -1.19 11.36 6.05
CA MET A 102 -0.09 10.58 5.50
C MET A 102 -0.35 10.28 4.02
N GLY A 103 0.66 9.79 3.31
CA GLY A 103 0.49 9.37 1.93
C GLY A 103 -0.52 8.23 1.82
N SER A 104 -1.48 8.35 0.91
CA SER A 104 -2.39 7.28 0.52
C SER A 104 -1.85 6.56 -0.72
N LEU A 105 -1.92 5.24 -0.76
CA LEU A 105 -1.35 4.43 -1.84
C LEU A 105 -2.06 4.71 -3.18
N LEU A 106 -1.32 5.19 -4.18
CA LEU A 106 -1.82 5.44 -5.54
C LEU A 106 -1.31 4.39 -6.52
N VAL A 107 0.00 4.19 -6.59
CA VAL A 107 0.62 3.16 -7.45
C VAL A 107 1.19 2.07 -6.56
N PRO A 108 0.61 0.85 -6.53
CA PRO A 108 1.12 -0.25 -5.72
C PRO A 108 2.55 -0.64 -6.08
N PHE A 109 2.88 -0.66 -7.38
CA PHE A 109 4.22 -0.98 -7.86
C PHE A 109 4.51 -0.24 -9.18
N ILE A 110 5.65 0.45 -9.23
CA ILE A 110 6.18 1.11 -10.42
C ILE A 110 7.64 0.71 -10.64
N ASN A 111 8.06 0.57 -11.89
CA ASN A 111 9.46 0.28 -12.18
C ASN A 111 10.29 1.54 -11.91
N VAL A 112 11.46 1.36 -11.29
CA VAL A 112 12.38 2.47 -11.01
C VAL A 112 13.65 2.26 -11.80
N GLY A 113 13.76 2.98 -12.92
CA GLY A 113 14.95 2.96 -13.77
C GLY A 113 14.97 4.20 -14.65
N ARG A 114 16.17 4.73 -14.91
CA ARG A 114 16.34 5.86 -15.84
C ARG A 114 15.76 5.49 -17.21
N PRO A 115 15.07 6.43 -17.90
CA PRO A 115 14.90 7.85 -17.58
C PRO A 115 13.82 8.22 -16.53
N TYR A 116 13.11 7.25 -15.95
CA TYR A 116 12.00 7.43 -14.98
C TYR A 116 10.66 7.89 -15.56
N ASP A 117 10.47 7.78 -16.88
CA ASP A 117 9.26 8.20 -17.60
C ASP A 117 7.96 7.74 -16.92
N GLU A 118 7.85 6.47 -16.49
CA GLU A 118 6.65 5.96 -15.81
C GLU A 118 6.29 6.79 -14.55
N ILE A 119 7.29 7.23 -13.79
CA ILE A 119 7.11 8.02 -12.57
C ILE A 119 6.78 9.47 -12.94
N GLU A 120 7.48 10.04 -13.92
CA GLU A 120 7.27 11.40 -14.39
C GLU A 120 5.85 11.57 -14.95
N ASP A 121 5.36 10.63 -15.76
CA ASP A 121 3.99 10.62 -16.30
C ASP A 121 2.93 10.68 -15.18
N VAL A 122 3.12 9.94 -14.08
CA VAL A 122 2.19 9.97 -12.94
C VAL A 122 2.25 11.34 -12.24
N VAL A 123 3.45 11.90 -12.07
CA VAL A 123 3.63 13.20 -11.42
C VAL A 123 3.03 14.33 -12.26
N ASP A 124 3.24 14.32 -13.56
CA ASP A 124 2.75 15.35 -14.49
C ASP A 124 1.22 15.33 -14.58
N ASN A 125 0.61 14.15 -14.72
CA ASN A 125 -0.86 14.03 -14.70
C ASN A 125 -1.47 14.54 -13.39
N ILE A 126 -0.82 14.29 -12.24
CA ILE A 126 -1.26 14.83 -10.94
C ILE A 126 -1.09 16.36 -10.91
N ALA A 127 0.04 16.87 -11.40
CA ALA A 127 0.35 18.29 -11.39
C ALA A 127 -0.64 19.06 -12.26
N ASP A 128 -0.90 18.61 -13.49
CA ASP A 128 -1.83 19.23 -14.43
C ASP A 128 -3.25 19.29 -13.83
N TRP A 129 -3.73 18.17 -13.27
CA TRP A 129 -5.03 18.14 -12.60
C TRP A 129 -5.09 19.06 -11.38
N TRP A 130 -4.07 19.04 -10.52
CA TRP A 130 -4.04 19.85 -9.31
C TRP A 130 -4.00 21.34 -9.67
N MET A 131 -3.16 21.75 -10.61
CA MET A 131 -3.03 23.14 -11.07
C MET A 131 -4.32 23.68 -11.69
N GLU A 132 -5.11 22.84 -12.35
CA GLU A 132 -6.39 23.27 -12.94
C GLU A 132 -7.53 23.34 -11.91
N LYS A 133 -7.55 22.42 -10.94
CA LYS A 133 -8.70 22.20 -10.04
C LYS A 133 -8.51 22.72 -8.62
N GLU A 134 -7.31 23.15 -8.25
CA GLU A 134 -7.02 23.64 -6.91
C GLU A 134 -7.81 24.91 -6.55
N LYS A 135 -8.17 25.00 -5.28
CA LYS A 135 -8.52 26.29 -4.68
C LYS A 135 -7.23 26.98 -4.19
N ASN A 136 -7.29 28.29 -4.00
CA ASN A 136 -6.17 29.05 -3.46
C ASN A 136 -5.63 28.43 -2.17
N ARG A 137 -4.34 28.02 -2.19
CA ARG A 137 -3.62 27.38 -1.08
C ARG A 137 -4.14 26.00 -0.65
N GLU A 138 -4.89 25.32 -1.51
CA GLU A 138 -5.35 23.95 -1.26
C GLU A 138 -4.25 22.94 -1.59
N ARG A 139 -3.91 22.07 -0.63
CA ARG A 139 -2.91 21.02 -0.87
C ARG A 139 -3.53 19.86 -1.68
N LEU A 140 -2.71 19.12 -2.40
CA LEU A 140 -3.15 17.92 -3.15
C LEU A 140 -4.02 16.97 -2.30
N GLY A 141 -3.62 16.70 -1.05
CA GLY A 141 -4.40 15.82 -0.16
C GLY A 141 -5.79 16.36 0.20
N GLU A 142 -5.99 17.68 0.18
CA GLU A 142 -7.28 18.33 0.41
C GLU A 142 -8.12 18.31 -0.87
N LEU A 143 -7.50 18.51 -2.04
CA LEU A 143 -8.15 18.31 -3.34
C LEU A 143 -8.69 16.89 -3.48
N ILE A 144 -7.89 15.87 -3.12
CA ILE A 144 -8.30 14.46 -3.14
C ILE A 144 -9.49 14.23 -2.20
N LYS A 145 -9.49 14.81 -0.99
CA LYS A 145 -10.64 14.70 -0.07
C LYS A 145 -11.90 15.35 -0.64
N ARG A 146 -11.75 16.46 -1.39
CA ARG A 146 -12.87 17.21 -1.95
C ARG A 146 -13.46 16.58 -3.21
N GLN A 147 -12.62 16.10 -4.13
CA GLN A 147 -13.04 15.55 -5.41
C GLN A 147 -13.13 14.02 -5.43
N GLY A 148 -12.66 13.36 -4.37
CA GLY A 148 -12.64 11.90 -4.28
C GLY A 148 -11.38 11.30 -4.89
N PHE A 149 -11.01 10.14 -4.36
CA PHE A 149 -9.86 9.37 -4.85
C PHE A 149 -10.10 8.80 -6.25
N GLN A 150 -11.36 8.56 -6.62
CA GLN A 150 -11.76 8.08 -7.94
C GLN A 150 -11.34 9.07 -9.04
N THR A 151 -11.50 10.38 -8.81
CA THR A 151 -11.07 11.41 -9.77
C THR A 151 -9.55 11.36 -9.98
N LEU A 152 -8.77 11.17 -8.91
CA LEU A 152 -7.32 11.00 -9.00
C LEU A 152 -6.93 9.77 -9.85
N LEU A 153 -7.64 8.66 -9.67
CA LEU A 153 -7.43 7.44 -10.48
C LEU A 153 -7.74 7.68 -11.96
N GLU A 154 -8.83 8.39 -12.26
CA GLU A 154 -9.22 8.71 -13.63
C GLU A 154 -8.21 9.59 -14.35
N VAL A 155 -7.72 10.67 -13.72
CA VAL A 155 -6.77 11.60 -14.35
C VAL A 155 -5.37 10.99 -14.52
N THR A 156 -5.01 10.01 -13.69
CA THR A 156 -3.74 9.28 -13.81
C THR A 156 -3.84 8.03 -14.67
N GLY A 157 -5.05 7.68 -15.15
CA GLY A 157 -5.28 6.46 -15.92
C GLY A 157 -5.04 5.16 -15.14
N ILE A 158 -5.10 5.21 -13.80
CA ILE A 158 -4.85 4.06 -12.93
C ILE A 158 -6.17 3.37 -12.61
N GLU A 159 -6.25 2.06 -12.87
CA GLU A 159 -7.41 1.25 -12.51
C GLU A 159 -7.54 1.10 -10.99
N ALA A 160 -8.77 1.21 -10.47
CA ALA A 160 -9.04 1.00 -9.05
C ALA A 160 -8.78 -0.47 -8.65
N VAL A 161 -7.95 -0.68 -7.64
CA VAL A 161 -7.62 -2.00 -7.10
C VAL A 161 -7.87 -2.06 -5.59
N PRO A 162 -8.06 -3.26 -4.99
CA PRO A 162 -8.29 -3.40 -3.55
C PRO A 162 -7.21 -2.74 -2.69
N GLU A 163 -5.97 -2.71 -3.14
CA GLU A 163 -4.83 -2.11 -2.44
C GLU A 163 -4.97 -0.60 -2.21
N HIS A 164 -5.81 0.09 -2.99
CA HIS A 164 -6.08 1.53 -2.81
C HIS A 164 -6.83 1.85 -1.53
N VAL A 165 -7.48 0.85 -0.91
CA VAL A 165 -8.26 1.05 0.30
C VAL A 165 -7.78 0.15 1.42
N LYS A 166 -7.82 0.68 2.65
CA LYS A 166 -7.65 -0.15 3.85
C LYS A 166 -8.91 -0.99 4.13
N GLU A 167 -10.06 -0.39 3.89
CA GLU A 167 -11.38 -1.02 4.02
C GLU A 167 -12.33 -0.41 2.98
N PRO A 168 -13.28 -1.19 2.45
CA PRO A 168 -14.35 -0.64 1.63
C PRO A 168 -15.20 0.36 2.42
N TRP A 169 -15.93 1.22 1.70
CA TRP A 169 -16.90 2.10 2.34
C TRP A 169 -17.98 1.31 3.09
N THR A 170 -18.44 1.86 4.20
CA THR A 170 -19.53 1.29 5.02
C THR A 170 -20.86 2.04 4.84
N ASN A 171 -20.83 3.19 4.16
CA ASN A 171 -22.02 3.95 3.81
C ASN A 171 -22.51 3.57 2.39
N SER A 172 -23.80 3.76 2.14
CA SER A 172 -24.43 3.39 0.86
C SER A 172 -24.56 4.54 -0.13
N TYR A 173 -23.82 5.64 0.05
CA TYR A 173 -23.87 6.80 -0.85
C TYR A 173 -22.93 6.61 -2.06
N ILE A 174 -23.26 5.60 -2.86
CA ILE A 174 -22.48 5.20 -4.03
C ILE A 174 -22.93 6.03 -5.24
N PHE A 175 -22.00 6.76 -5.83
CA PHE A 175 -22.22 7.48 -7.09
C PHE A 175 -22.02 6.55 -8.28
N TRP A 176 -22.88 6.67 -9.28
CA TRP A 176 -22.74 6.01 -10.57
C TRP A 176 -22.56 7.08 -11.65
N LYS A 177 -21.78 6.76 -12.70
CA LYS A 177 -21.81 7.54 -13.94
C LYS A 177 -23.07 7.16 -14.71
N GLU A 178 -23.70 8.14 -15.38
CA GLU A 178 -24.94 7.92 -16.13
C GLU A 178 -24.78 6.81 -17.17
N GLU A 179 -23.63 6.77 -17.86
CA GLU A 179 -23.26 5.73 -18.84
C GLU A 179 -23.25 4.31 -18.26
N GLY A 180 -23.02 4.18 -16.95
CA GLY A 180 -23.05 2.90 -16.23
C GLY A 180 -24.44 2.47 -15.77
N VAL A 181 -25.46 3.32 -15.98
CA VAL A 181 -26.86 3.03 -15.61
C VAL A 181 -27.65 2.75 -16.88
N PRO A 182 -28.18 1.52 -17.09
CA PRO A 182 -28.80 1.12 -18.36
C PRO A 182 -29.94 2.03 -18.86
N SER A 183 -30.65 2.70 -17.96
CA SER A 183 -31.75 3.61 -18.30
C SER A 183 -31.33 5.08 -18.48
N GLY A 184 -30.08 5.43 -18.18
CA GLY A 184 -29.68 6.82 -17.96
C GLY A 184 -30.49 7.48 -16.83
N TRP A 185 -30.49 8.82 -16.81
CA TRP A 185 -31.20 9.60 -15.79
C TRP A 185 -32.37 10.44 -16.32
N ASP A 186 -32.51 10.61 -17.64
CA ASP A 186 -33.67 11.25 -18.25
C ASP A 186 -34.91 10.37 -18.08
N ARG A 187 -35.78 10.73 -17.14
CA ARG A 187 -36.94 9.92 -16.73
C ARG A 187 -38.18 10.79 -16.66
N ALA A 188 -39.23 10.39 -17.39
CA ALA A 188 -40.51 11.07 -17.36
C ALA A 188 -41.37 10.58 -16.17
N PRO A 189 -41.79 11.46 -15.23
CA PRO A 189 -42.65 11.07 -14.11
C PRO A 189 -43.99 10.45 -14.55
N ARG A 190 -44.45 10.77 -15.77
CA ARG A 190 -45.70 10.24 -16.33
C ARG A 190 -45.63 8.73 -16.58
N GLU A 191 -44.52 8.24 -17.14
CA GLU A 191 -44.31 6.80 -17.43
C GLU A 191 -44.35 5.98 -16.14
N PHE A 192 -43.75 6.50 -15.06
CA PHE A 192 -43.81 5.85 -13.76
C PHE A 192 -45.25 5.72 -13.23
N ARG A 193 -46.12 6.71 -13.51
CA ARG A 193 -47.50 6.76 -13.01
C ARG A 193 -48.49 5.90 -13.79
N GLU A 194 -48.13 5.44 -14.99
CA GLU A 194 -48.93 4.46 -15.72
C GLU A 194 -48.95 3.09 -15.01
N LEU A 195 -47.88 2.77 -14.28
CA LEU A 195 -47.73 1.54 -13.51
C LEU A 195 -48.05 1.72 -12.02
N HIS A 196 -47.89 2.94 -11.48
CA HIS A 196 -48.02 3.23 -10.05
C HIS A 196 -49.03 4.35 -9.78
N LEU A 197 -50.23 3.96 -9.37
CA LEU A 197 -51.26 4.88 -8.87
C LEU A 197 -50.72 5.74 -7.71
N ARG A 198 -51.25 6.95 -7.58
CA ARG A 198 -50.79 7.95 -6.61
C ARG A 198 -51.40 7.74 -5.23
#